data_AF-A0A7M3Y303-F1
#
_entry.id   AF-A0A7M3Y303-F1
#
_cell.length_a   1.000
_cell.length_b   1.000
_cell.length_c   1.000
_cell.angle_alpha   90.00
_cell.angle_beta   90.00
_cell.angle_gamma   90.00
#
_symmetry.space_group_name_H-M   'P 1'
#
loop_
_entity.id
_entity.type
_entity.pdbx_description
1 polymer ?
#
loop_
_entity_poly.entity_id
_entity_poly.type
_entity_poly.pdbx_seq_one_letter_code
_entity_poly.pdbx_strand_id
1 'polypeptide(L)'
;MVNETKSNKIWSLTLVRDYKSDISDDIGTAMFAYGRTADEVDDECRNSLRIPNGLTHLLNTSHLINEALETGFCVEISRNPQNSDDWVQFTATVHVQRKESPFPFTRTRVLYVAQFPDATFEMVDLSGPCSEQKMPQKLWLRAVELSYRQLAWVLNQNFFSSEKHEQKTLDEWFNFGDADASVCQFTRPKSLILPGPVDKVQPFFESQL
;
A
#
# COMPACT_ATOMS: atom_id res chain seq x y z
N MET A 1 -5.37 -24.76 18.20
CA MET A 1 -4.18 -24.20 18.87
C MET A 1 -3.41 -23.45 17.80
N VAL A 2 -3.56 -22.12 17.75
CA VAL A 2 -2.96 -21.27 16.72
C VAL A 2 -1.58 -20.86 17.21
N ASN A 3 -0.55 -21.08 16.40
CA ASN A 3 0.85 -20.79 16.73
C ASN A 3 1.09 -19.28 16.82
N GLU A 4 0.86 -18.67 18.00
CA GLU A 4 1.04 -17.24 18.23
C GLU A 4 2.53 -16.78 18.35
N THR A 5 3.51 -17.69 18.29
CA THR A 5 4.90 -17.36 18.62
C THR A 5 5.79 -16.87 17.47
N LYS A 6 5.29 -16.77 16.22
CA LYS A 6 6.06 -16.20 15.08
C LYS A 6 5.58 -14.81 14.60
N SER A 7 4.48 -14.30 15.14
CA SER A 7 3.79 -13.09 14.66
C SER A 7 4.49 -11.77 15.03
N ASN A 8 5.28 -11.71 16.11
CA ASN A 8 5.89 -10.46 16.62
C ASN A 8 6.97 -9.80 15.72
N LYS A 9 7.16 -10.24 14.48
CA LYS A 9 8.16 -9.67 13.55
C LYS A 9 7.62 -9.34 12.17
N ILE A 10 6.32 -9.57 11.92
CA ILE A 10 5.67 -9.21 10.67
C ILE A 10 4.85 -7.95 10.93
N TRP A 11 5.05 -6.95 10.10
CA TRP A 11 4.19 -5.76 10.11
C TRP A 11 3.45 -5.67 8.77
N SER A 12 2.34 -4.96 8.79
CA SER A 12 1.43 -4.88 7.65
C SER A 12 1.19 -3.45 7.22
N LEU A 13 0.94 -3.28 5.93
CA LEU A 13 0.43 -2.06 5.33
C LEU A 13 -0.90 -2.39 4.66
N THR A 14 -1.97 -1.70 5.05
CA THR A 14 -3.28 -1.85 4.42
C THR A 14 -3.42 -0.83 3.32
N LEU A 15 -3.89 -1.28 2.16
CA LEU A 15 -4.20 -0.44 1.01
C LEU A 15 -5.67 -0.65 0.65
N VAL A 16 -6.41 0.45 0.50
CA VAL A 16 -7.84 0.46 0.20
C VAL A 16 -8.03 1.18 -1.13
N ARG A 17 -8.81 0.58 -2.04
CA ARG A 17 -9.06 1.19 -3.35
C ARG A 17 -9.84 2.49 -3.17
N ASP A 18 -9.33 3.57 -3.77
CA ASP A 18 -9.99 4.87 -3.77
C ASP A 18 -10.69 5.16 -5.11
N TYR A 19 -12.02 5.05 -5.11
CA TYR A 19 -12.85 5.30 -6.29
C TYR A 19 -13.20 6.77 -6.50
N LYS A 20 -12.85 7.67 -5.57
CA LYS A 20 -13.08 9.11 -5.74
C LYS A 20 -12.16 9.70 -6.80
N SER A 21 -10.93 9.18 -6.86
CA SER A 21 -9.85 9.73 -7.68
C SER A 21 -9.78 9.16 -9.11
N ASP A 22 -10.20 7.92 -9.33
CA ASP A 22 -10.12 7.24 -10.64
C ASP A 22 -10.96 5.94 -10.67
N ILE A 23 -11.64 5.64 -11.79
CA ILE A 23 -12.36 4.37 -12.05
C ILE A 23 -11.50 3.43 -12.92
N SER A 24 -10.19 3.65 -12.98
CA SER A 24 -9.31 2.78 -13.75
C SER A 24 -9.34 1.32 -13.25
N ASP A 25 -9.55 0.40 -14.20
CA ASP A 25 -9.45 -1.05 -14.05
C ASP A 25 -8.01 -1.56 -14.21
N ASP A 26 -7.04 -0.68 -14.48
CA ASP A 26 -5.62 -1.04 -14.51
C ASP A 26 -4.98 -0.83 -13.15
N ILE A 27 -4.42 -1.91 -12.59
CA ILE A 27 -3.75 -1.93 -11.30
C ILE A 27 -2.53 -0.99 -11.25
N GLY A 28 -1.89 -0.73 -12.39
CA GLY A 28 -0.75 0.20 -12.49
C GLY A 28 -1.15 1.67 -12.37
N THR A 29 -2.41 2.00 -12.62
CA THR A 29 -2.94 3.38 -12.59
C THR A 29 -3.92 3.63 -11.44
N ALA A 30 -4.49 2.56 -10.89
CA ALA A 30 -5.38 2.59 -9.74
C ALA A 30 -4.77 3.31 -8.52
N MET A 31 -5.64 4.04 -7.82
CA MET A 31 -5.28 4.85 -6.66
C MET A 31 -5.73 4.18 -5.38
N PHE A 32 -4.88 4.22 -4.36
CA PHE A 32 -5.10 3.57 -3.08
C PHE A 32 -4.86 4.52 -1.92
N ALA A 33 -5.83 4.58 -1.01
CA ALA A 33 -5.61 5.04 0.36
C ALA A 33 -4.77 3.98 1.10
N TYR A 34 -3.92 4.39 2.03
CA TYR A 34 -2.94 3.49 2.61
C TYR A 34 -2.55 3.88 4.04
N GLY A 35 -2.28 2.86 4.87
CA GLY A 35 -1.93 3.09 6.26
C GLY A 35 -1.61 1.80 7.01
N ARG A 36 -0.85 1.93 8.10
CA ARG A 36 -0.54 0.82 9.01
C ARG A 36 -1.69 0.56 9.99
N THR A 37 -2.43 1.60 10.34
CA THR A 37 -3.60 1.58 11.23
C THR A 37 -4.83 2.10 10.49
N ALA A 38 -6.02 1.84 11.04
CA ALA A 38 -7.27 2.37 10.50
C ALA A 38 -7.25 3.92 10.39
N ASP A 39 -6.76 4.61 11.42
CA ASP A 39 -6.66 6.07 11.43
C ASP A 39 -5.71 6.62 10.35
N GLU A 40 -4.60 5.90 10.08
CA GLU A 40 -3.67 6.27 9.02
C GLU A 40 -4.27 6.11 7.61
N VAL A 41 -5.25 5.21 7.45
CA VAL A 41 -5.96 4.97 6.18
C VAL A 41 -7.08 6.00 5.97
N ASP A 42 -7.78 6.38 7.04
CA ASP A 42 -8.91 7.33 7.03
C ASP A 42 -8.48 8.80 7.19
N ASP A 43 -7.17 9.08 7.17
CA ASP A 43 -6.66 10.44 7.27
C ASP A 43 -7.00 11.24 6.01
N GLU A 44 -7.98 12.15 6.12
CA GLU A 44 -8.42 13.04 5.04
C GLU A 44 -7.29 13.92 4.48
N CYS A 45 -6.22 14.16 5.27
CA CYS A 45 -5.06 14.92 4.80
C CYS A 45 -4.11 14.06 3.93
N ARG A 46 -4.33 12.75 3.84
CA ARG A 46 -3.48 11.81 3.12
C ARG A 46 -4.07 11.51 1.74
N ASN A 47 -3.38 11.98 0.70
CA ASN A 47 -3.77 11.69 -0.67
C ASN A 47 -3.57 10.21 -1.01
N SER A 48 -4.52 9.63 -1.75
CA SER A 48 -4.36 8.33 -2.40
C SER A 48 -3.18 8.35 -3.36
N LEU A 49 -2.47 7.23 -3.47
CA LEU A 49 -1.29 7.09 -4.35
C LEU A 49 -1.38 5.82 -5.18
N ARG A 50 -0.61 5.77 -6.27
CA ARG A 50 -0.43 4.56 -7.06
C ARG A 50 0.54 3.61 -6.35
N ILE A 51 0.33 2.32 -6.53
CA ILE A 51 1.26 1.33 -6.00
C ILE A 51 2.52 1.24 -6.87
N PRO A 52 3.70 0.98 -6.28
CA PRO A 52 4.90 0.70 -7.06
C PRO A 52 4.81 -0.66 -7.73
N ASN A 53 5.57 -0.85 -8.82
CA ASN A 53 5.64 -2.12 -9.55
C ASN A 53 6.03 -3.30 -8.63
N GLY A 54 6.81 -3.06 -7.58
CA GLY A 54 7.08 -4.02 -6.51
C GLY A 54 5.81 -4.68 -5.95
N LEU A 55 4.77 -3.88 -5.67
CA LEU A 55 3.49 -4.39 -5.17
C LEU A 55 2.62 -4.96 -6.29
N THR A 56 2.65 -4.39 -7.48
CA THR A 56 1.97 -4.97 -8.66
C THR A 56 2.47 -6.38 -8.93
N HIS A 57 3.78 -6.63 -8.80
CA HIS A 57 4.34 -7.96 -8.91
C HIS A 57 3.82 -8.91 -7.82
N LEU A 58 3.74 -8.46 -6.57
CA LEU A 58 3.17 -9.27 -5.48
C LEU A 58 1.72 -9.67 -5.75
N LEU A 59 0.90 -8.75 -6.25
CA LEU A 59 -0.50 -9.02 -6.60
C LEU A 59 -0.62 -10.03 -7.75
N ASN A 60 0.24 -9.94 -8.76
CA ASN A 60 0.29 -10.92 -9.84
C ASN A 60 0.64 -12.33 -9.31
N THR A 61 1.66 -12.43 -8.46
CA THR A 61 2.13 -13.72 -7.91
C THR A 61 1.12 -14.35 -6.96
N SER A 62 0.35 -13.53 -6.23
CA SER A 62 -0.70 -14.00 -5.30
C SER A 62 -2.09 -14.14 -5.96
N HIS A 63 -2.23 -13.78 -7.24
CA HIS A 63 -3.49 -13.75 -7.96
C HIS A 63 -4.57 -12.83 -7.33
N LEU A 64 -4.17 -11.78 -6.63
CA LEU A 64 -5.06 -10.87 -5.88
C LEU A 64 -5.38 -9.56 -6.61
N ILE A 65 -5.22 -9.51 -7.94
CA ILE A 65 -5.41 -8.27 -8.70
C ILE A 65 -6.86 -7.80 -8.64
N ASN A 66 -7.81 -8.72 -8.80
CA ASN A 66 -9.23 -8.37 -8.84
C ASN A 66 -9.70 -7.88 -7.46
N GLU A 67 -9.33 -8.61 -6.41
CA GLU A 67 -9.62 -8.30 -5.02
C GLU A 67 -9.04 -6.93 -4.63
N ALA A 68 -7.81 -6.64 -5.10
CA ALA A 68 -7.17 -5.35 -4.91
C ALA A 68 -7.89 -4.21 -5.67
N LEU A 69 -8.38 -4.47 -6.88
CA LEU A 69 -9.13 -3.50 -7.67
C LEU A 69 -10.55 -3.27 -7.16
N GLU A 70 -11.16 -4.25 -6.51
CA GLU A 70 -12.52 -4.19 -5.94
C GLU A 70 -12.56 -3.56 -4.55
N THR A 71 -11.63 -3.93 -3.67
CA THR A 71 -11.67 -3.50 -2.27
C THR A 71 -10.32 -2.95 -1.81
N GLY A 72 -9.24 -3.61 -2.20
CA GLY A 72 -7.91 -3.36 -1.70
C GLY A 72 -7.27 -4.64 -1.17
N PHE A 73 -6.12 -4.48 -0.53
CA PHE A 73 -5.30 -5.60 -0.08
C PHE A 73 -4.40 -5.19 1.08
N CYS A 74 -3.80 -6.18 1.72
CA CYS A 74 -2.82 -5.97 2.78
C CYS A 74 -1.45 -6.49 2.32
N VAL A 75 -0.40 -5.72 2.56
CA VAL A 75 0.99 -6.13 2.34
C VAL A 75 1.57 -6.52 3.68
N GLU A 76 1.93 -7.78 3.83
CA GLU A 76 2.69 -8.24 4.98
C GLU A 76 4.19 -8.20 4.68
N ILE A 77 4.96 -7.74 5.67
CA ILE A 77 6.39 -7.48 5.53
C ILE A 77 7.14 -8.14 6.68
N SER A 78 8.20 -8.90 6.36
CA SER A 78 9.03 -9.61 7.32
C SER A 78 10.52 -9.32 7.10
N ARG A 79 11.26 -9.20 8.20
CA ARG A 79 12.73 -9.13 8.21
C ARG A 79 13.39 -10.51 8.13
N ASN A 80 12.66 -11.57 8.47
CA ASN A 80 13.24 -12.91 8.52
C ASN A 80 12.85 -13.68 7.26
N PRO A 81 13.72 -14.61 6.81
CA PRO A 81 13.37 -15.53 5.75
C PRO A 81 12.03 -16.21 6.02
N GLN A 82 11.19 -16.25 5.00
CA GLN A 82 9.93 -16.96 5.01
C GLN A 82 10.04 -18.17 4.09
N ASN A 83 9.44 -19.29 4.50
CA ASN A 83 9.58 -20.58 3.81
C ASN A 83 8.34 -20.93 2.95
N SER A 84 7.39 -20.00 2.77
CA SER A 84 6.23 -20.23 1.88
C SER A 84 6.46 -19.52 0.55
N ASP A 85 5.93 -20.12 -0.51
CA ASP A 85 6.13 -19.68 -1.89
C ASP A 85 5.49 -18.32 -2.19
N ASP A 86 4.59 -17.86 -1.33
CA ASP A 86 3.87 -16.58 -1.47
C ASP A 86 4.74 -15.37 -1.09
N TRP A 87 5.89 -15.60 -0.46
CA TRP A 87 6.79 -14.54 -0.01
C TRP A 87 7.88 -14.25 -1.04
N VAL A 88 7.89 -13.02 -1.54
CA VAL A 88 8.92 -12.55 -2.46
C VAL A 88 10.02 -11.83 -1.69
N GLN A 89 11.27 -12.21 -1.96
CA GLN A 89 12.43 -11.58 -1.36
C GLN A 89 12.83 -10.31 -2.14
N PHE A 90 13.01 -9.22 -1.40
CA PHE A 90 13.56 -7.97 -1.88
C PHE A 90 14.87 -7.64 -1.17
N THR A 91 15.83 -7.09 -1.92
CA THR A 91 17.15 -6.70 -1.41
C THR A 91 17.34 -5.20 -1.53
N ALA A 92 17.87 -4.57 -0.48
CA ALA A 92 18.21 -3.15 -0.48
C ALA A 92 19.38 -2.90 -1.45
N THR A 93 19.24 -1.89 -2.33
CA THR A 93 20.27 -1.54 -3.32
C THR A 93 20.84 -0.14 -3.11
N VAL A 94 19.98 0.84 -2.82
CA VAL A 94 20.39 2.25 -2.67
C VAL A 94 19.87 2.80 -1.36
N HIS A 95 20.76 3.43 -0.59
CA HIS A 95 20.42 4.18 0.62
C HIS A 95 20.54 5.68 0.32
N VAL A 96 19.45 6.42 0.52
CA VAL A 96 19.40 7.87 0.34
C VAL A 96 19.18 8.54 1.69
N GLN A 97 20.12 9.39 2.08
CA GLN A 97 20.01 10.23 3.27
C GLN A 97 20.08 11.69 2.83
N ARG A 98 19.01 12.44 3.11
CA ARG A 98 18.99 13.87 2.81
C ARG A 98 19.68 14.62 3.95
N LYS A 99 20.89 15.13 3.70
CA LYS A 99 21.69 15.89 4.69
C LYS A 99 21.23 17.34 4.90
N GLU A 100 20.35 17.87 4.04
CA GLU A 100 20.04 19.30 3.98
C GLU A 100 18.73 19.71 4.68
N SER A 101 18.42 19.08 5.82
CA SER A 101 17.29 19.50 6.64
C SER A 101 17.78 20.44 7.75
N PRO A 102 17.23 21.66 7.92
CA PRO A 102 17.54 22.52 9.06
C PRO A 102 17.09 21.94 10.41
N PHE A 103 16.34 20.84 10.38
CA PHE A 103 15.98 20.04 11.56
C PHE A 103 16.88 18.79 11.64
N PRO A 104 17.23 18.31 12.85
CA PRO A 104 18.11 17.14 13.06
C PRO A 104 17.48 15.79 12.64
N PHE A 105 16.46 15.81 11.79
CA PHE A 105 15.65 14.66 11.41
C PHE A 105 15.97 14.25 9.97
N THR A 106 17.03 13.46 9.78
CA THR A 106 17.35 12.88 8.47
C THR A 106 16.69 11.51 8.33
N ARG A 107 15.54 11.45 7.64
CA ARG A 107 14.89 10.17 7.33
C ARG A 107 15.67 9.43 6.23
N THR A 108 16.09 8.21 6.52
CA THR A 108 16.73 7.35 5.53
C THR A 108 15.66 6.77 4.60
N ARG A 109 15.88 6.85 3.29
CA ARG A 109 15.10 6.16 2.27
C ARG A 109 15.92 5.04 1.65
N VAL A 110 15.29 3.93 1.32
CA VAL A 110 15.95 2.76 0.75
C VAL A 110 15.15 2.24 -0.44
N LEU A 111 15.84 2.01 -1.55
CA LEU A 111 15.28 1.32 -2.71
C LEU A 111 15.50 -0.18 -2.56
N TYR A 112 14.41 -0.94 -2.70
CA TYR A 112 14.40 -2.39 -2.66
C TYR A 112 14.09 -2.96 -4.04
N VAL A 113 14.77 -4.04 -4.41
CA VAL A 113 14.65 -4.69 -5.71
C VAL A 113 14.47 -6.20 -5.50
N ALA A 114 13.49 -6.79 -6.19
CA ALA A 114 13.32 -8.24 -6.26
C ALA A 114 14.35 -8.85 -7.22
N GLN A 115 14.76 -10.08 -6.98
CA GLN A 115 15.77 -10.73 -7.82
C GLN A 115 15.26 -11.00 -9.24
N PHE A 116 14.01 -11.41 -9.38
CA PHE A 116 13.28 -11.60 -10.63
C PHE A 116 11.78 -11.53 -10.36
N PRO A 117 10.98 -10.79 -11.14
CA PRO A 117 11.36 -9.77 -12.13
C PRO A 117 11.99 -8.52 -11.47
N ASP A 118 12.42 -7.53 -12.28
CA ASP A 118 12.95 -6.22 -11.83
C ASP A 118 11.88 -5.34 -11.15
N ALA A 119 11.18 -5.91 -10.16
CA ALA A 119 10.15 -5.25 -9.39
C ALA A 119 10.81 -4.48 -8.25
N THR A 120 10.42 -3.22 -8.09
CA THR A 120 11.07 -2.29 -7.15
C THR A 120 10.06 -1.51 -6.33
N PHE A 121 10.47 -1.12 -5.12
CA PHE A 121 9.74 -0.17 -4.29
C PHE A 121 10.69 0.61 -3.38
N GLU A 122 10.27 1.81 -2.97
CA GLU A 122 10.99 2.59 -1.97
C GLU A 122 10.38 2.39 -0.58
N MET A 123 11.22 2.45 0.44
CA MET A 123 10.81 2.44 1.84
C MET A 123 11.48 3.59 2.60
N VAL A 124 10.75 4.22 3.52
CA VAL A 124 11.24 5.36 4.31
C VAL A 124 11.23 5.06 5.80
N ASP A 125 12.29 5.47 6.48
CA ASP A 125 12.36 5.38 7.94
C ASP A 125 11.41 6.39 8.58
N LEU A 126 10.47 5.89 9.35
CA LEU A 126 9.49 6.67 10.10
C LEU A 126 9.79 6.68 11.61
N SER A 127 10.92 6.11 12.02
CA SER A 127 11.32 6.10 13.42
C SER A 127 11.56 7.51 13.96
N GLY A 128 11.33 7.66 15.28
CA GLY A 128 11.51 8.92 15.96
C GLY A 128 12.99 9.33 16.05
N PRO A 129 13.27 10.60 16.33
CA PRO A 129 14.63 11.12 16.40
C PRO A 129 15.56 10.46 17.42
N CYS A 130 14.99 9.82 18.44
CA CYS A 130 15.74 9.15 19.50
C CYS A 130 15.83 7.62 19.29
N SER A 131 15.33 7.11 18.17
CA SER A 131 15.18 5.67 17.92
C SER A 131 15.46 5.35 16.45
N GLU A 132 16.57 5.81 15.90
CA GLU A 132 16.93 5.53 14.50
C GLU A 132 16.91 4.03 14.22
N GLN A 133 16.01 3.61 13.33
CA GLN A 133 15.85 2.20 13.03
C GLN A 133 16.70 1.81 11.83
N LYS A 134 17.60 0.84 12.03
CA LYS A 134 18.41 0.32 10.94
C LYS A 134 17.54 -0.37 9.89
N MET A 135 17.56 0.16 8.68
CA MET A 135 16.86 -0.43 7.54
C MET A 135 17.45 -1.81 7.17
N PRO A 136 16.61 -2.84 7.02
CA PRO A 136 17.06 -4.20 6.77
C PRO A 136 17.62 -4.36 5.35
N GLN A 137 18.69 -5.14 5.20
CA GLN A 137 19.29 -5.39 3.88
C GLN A 137 18.43 -6.31 3.00
N LYS A 138 17.65 -7.20 3.63
CA LYS A 138 16.73 -8.12 2.94
C LYS A 138 15.37 -8.06 3.63
N LEU A 139 14.33 -8.14 2.82
CA LEU A 139 12.93 -8.18 3.23
C LEU A 139 12.21 -9.28 2.48
N TRP A 140 11.17 -9.82 3.12
CA TRP A 140 10.21 -10.72 2.49
C TRP A 140 8.85 -10.04 2.55
N LEU A 141 8.19 -9.92 1.41
CA LEU A 141 6.87 -9.32 1.30
C LEU A 141 5.90 -10.32 0.68
N ARG A 142 4.65 -10.28 1.11
CA ARG A 142 3.53 -10.93 0.41
C ARG A 142 2.31 -10.03 0.41
N ALA A 143 1.49 -10.15 -0.62
CA ALA A 143 0.15 -9.56 -0.63
C ALA A 143 -0.86 -10.60 -0.12
N VAL A 144 -1.81 -10.14 0.68
CA VAL A 144 -2.94 -10.94 1.19
C VAL A 144 -4.22 -10.13 1.06
N GLU A 145 -5.35 -10.82 0.97
CA GLU A 145 -6.66 -10.17 1.00
C GLU A 145 -6.89 -9.41 2.31
N LEU A 146 -7.76 -8.41 2.25
CA LEU A 146 -8.22 -7.74 3.46
C LEU A 146 -9.01 -8.73 4.33
N SER A 147 -8.71 -8.78 5.62
CA SER A 147 -9.49 -9.60 6.56
C SER A 147 -10.95 -9.12 6.61
N TYR A 148 -11.88 -10.02 6.96
CA TYR A 148 -13.30 -9.65 7.13
C TYR A 148 -13.52 -8.43 8.04
N ARG A 149 -12.69 -8.27 9.07
CA ARG A 149 -12.77 -7.13 9.98
C ARG A 149 -12.32 -5.83 9.30
N GLN A 150 -11.24 -5.86 8.51
CA GLN A 150 -10.80 -4.73 7.70
C GLN A 150 -11.85 -4.38 6.65
N LEU A 151 -12.38 -5.35 5.92
CA LEU A 151 -13.43 -5.14 4.93
C LEU A 151 -14.68 -4.50 5.54
N ALA A 152 -15.17 -5.03 6.67
CA ALA A 152 -16.32 -4.46 7.36
C ALA A 152 -16.08 -3.00 7.79
N TRP A 153 -14.86 -2.67 8.22
CA TRP A 153 -14.49 -1.30 8.52
C TRP A 153 -14.45 -0.43 7.26
N VAL A 154 -13.79 -0.87 6.19
CA VAL A 154 -13.71 -0.12 4.92
C VAL A 154 -15.09 0.15 4.34
N LEU A 155 -16.01 -0.82 4.39
CA LEU A 155 -17.40 -0.67 3.94
C LEU A 155 -18.20 0.34 4.76
N ASN A 156 -17.86 0.49 6.04
CA ASN A 156 -18.47 1.50 6.90
C ASN A 156 -17.89 2.91 6.65
N GLN A 157 -16.75 2.98 5.95
CA GLN A 157 -16.18 4.25 5.49
C GLN A 157 -16.66 4.61 4.08
N ASN A 158 -16.52 5.88 3.71
CA ASN A 158 -16.96 6.40 2.42
C ASN A 158 -15.90 6.21 1.30
N PHE A 159 -15.09 5.15 1.33
CA PHE A 159 -14.07 4.89 0.30
C PHE A 159 -14.68 4.48 -1.05
N PHE A 160 -15.81 3.77 -1.02
CA PHE A 160 -16.53 3.32 -2.21
C PHE A 160 -17.57 4.34 -2.72
N SER A 161 -17.78 5.42 -1.98
CA SER A 161 -18.74 6.47 -2.32
C SER A 161 -18.10 7.42 -3.34
N SER A 162 -18.39 7.24 -4.64
CA SER A 162 -18.11 8.28 -5.65
C SER A 162 -19.12 9.41 -5.50
N GLU A 163 -18.66 10.67 -5.53
CA GLU A 163 -19.54 11.85 -5.61
C GLU A 163 -20.39 11.85 -6.90
N LYS A 164 -20.07 11.00 -7.88
CA LYS A 164 -20.75 10.84 -9.17
C LYS A 164 -21.71 9.64 -9.24
N HIS A 165 -22.35 9.26 -8.14
CA HIS A 165 -23.42 8.26 -8.19
C HIS A 165 -24.80 8.93 -8.23
N GLU A 166 -25.11 9.57 -9.36
CA GLU A 166 -26.49 9.55 -9.83
C GLU A 166 -26.82 8.10 -10.23
N GLN A 167 -28.00 7.61 -9.87
CA GLN A 167 -28.53 6.35 -10.36
C GLN A 167 -28.61 6.43 -11.89
N LYS A 168 -27.65 5.82 -12.59
CA LYS A 168 -27.63 5.79 -14.06
C LYS A 168 -28.81 4.96 -14.57
N THR A 169 -29.52 5.48 -15.56
CA THR A 169 -30.56 4.72 -16.27
C THR A 169 -29.91 3.70 -17.20
N LEU A 170 -30.63 2.64 -17.56
CA LEU A 170 -30.17 1.60 -18.49
C LEU A 170 -29.69 2.18 -19.83
N ASP A 171 -30.24 3.32 -20.25
CA ASP A 171 -29.90 4.00 -21.50
C ASP A 171 -28.46 4.58 -21.50
N GLU A 172 -27.94 5.00 -20.34
CA GLU A 172 -26.55 5.45 -20.20
C GLU A 172 -25.54 4.30 -20.23
N TRP A 173 -25.99 3.07 -19.95
CA TRP A 173 -25.16 1.86 -20.02
C TRP A 173 -24.84 1.42 -21.46
N PHE A 174 -25.64 1.88 -22.44
CA PHE A 174 -25.45 1.60 -23.87
C PHE A 174 -24.75 2.74 -24.63
N ASN A 175 -24.62 3.92 -24.02
CA ASN A 175 -23.94 5.07 -24.63
C ASN A 175 -22.51 5.19 -24.11
N PHE A 176 -21.60 4.49 -24.76
CA PHE A 176 -20.16 4.70 -24.60
C PHE A 176 -19.79 6.01 -25.32
N GLY A 177 -20.04 7.15 -24.67
CA GLY A 177 -19.70 8.46 -25.22
C GLY A 177 -18.24 8.54 -25.68
N ASP A 178 -17.98 9.36 -26.70
CA ASP A 178 -16.64 9.57 -27.24
C ASP A 178 -15.71 10.11 -26.14
N ALA A 179 -14.54 9.48 -26.00
CA ALA A 179 -13.55 9.82 -25.00
C ALA A 179 -13.11 11.29 -25.16
N ASP A 180 -13.44 12.12 -24.18
CA ASP A 180 -13.02 13.51 -24.15
C ASP A 180 -11.50 13.58 -23.94
N ALA A 181 -10.77 13.90 -25.03
CA ALA A 181 -9.32 13.92 -25.09
C ALA A 181 -8.69 15.17 -24.43
N SER A 182 -9.34 15.74 -23.42
CA SER A 182 -9.00 17.05 -22.85
C SER A 182 -8.58 17.05 -21.38
N VAL A 183 -8.20 15.90 -20.80
CA VAL A 183 -7.59 15.84 -19.45
C VAL A 183 -6.30 15.02 -19.47
N CYS A 184 -5.22 15.57 -20.01
CA CYS A 184 -3.90 14.94 -19.89
C CYS A 184 -2.80 15.99 -19.68
N GLN A 185 -2.85 16.69 -18.55
CA GLN A 185 -1.63 17.21 -17.90
C GLN A 185 -1.37 16.41 -16.63
N PHE A 186 -1.24 15.09 -16.76
CA PHE A 186 -0.80 14.25 -15.65
C PHE A 186 0.71 14.39 -15.51
N THR A 187 1.15 15.28 -14.62
CA THR A 187 2.35 14.97 -13.84
C THR A 187 2.12 13.58 -13.25
N ARG A 188 2.92 12.58 -13.62
CA ARG A 188 2.72 11.20 -13.17
C ARG A 188 2.53 11.22 -11.65
N PRO A 189 1.38 10.78 -11.12
CA PRO A 189 1.16 10.80 -9.68
C PRO A 189 2.28 10.00 -9.00
N LYS A 190 2.77 10.52 -7.88
CA LYS A 190 3.90 9.93 -7.16
C LYS A 190 3.53 8.51 -6.74
N SER A 191 4.44 7.57 -6.98
CA SER A 191 4.29 6.20 -6.50
C SER A 191 4.40 6.15 -4.98
N LEU A 192 3.64 5.26 -4.36
CA LEU A 192 3.64 5.04 -2.92
C LEU A 192 5.04 4.61 -2.44
N ILE A 193 5.52 5.30 -1.40
CA ILE A 193 6.72 4.92 -0.64
C ILE A 193 6.24 4.19 0.61
N LEU A 194 6.71 2.96 0.80
CA LEU A 194 6.29 2.12 1.90
C LEU A 194 6.86 2.62 3.23
N PRO A 195 6.13 2.45 4.35
CA PRO A 195 6.67 2.74 5.65
C PRO A 195 7.74 1.71 6.01
N GLY A 196 8.81 2.21 6.63
CA GLY A 196 9.83 1.40 7.26
C GLY A 196 9.26 0.45 8.30
N PRO A 197 10.09 -0.49 8.77
CA PRO A 197 9.70 -1.33 9.89
C PRO A 197 9.33 -0.50 11.13
N VAL A 198 8.66 -1.16 12.07
CA VAL A 198 8.26 -0.58 13.35
C VAL A 198 8.93 -1.34 14.49
N ASP A 199 9.23 -0.65 15.59
CA ASP A 199 9.81 -1.29 16.77
C ASP A 199 8.81 -2.19 17.49
N LYS A 200 7.52 -1.83 17.43
CA LYS A 200 6.39 -2.61 17.92
C LYS A 200 5.37 -2.74 16.80
N VAL A 201 5.01 -3.98 16.48
CA VAL A 201 3.92 -4.26 15.55
C VAL A 201 2.64 -3.71 16.18
N GLN A 202 2.01 -2.76 15.50
CA GLN A 202 0.73 -2.21 15.91
C GLN A 202 -0.39 -3.00 15.24
N PRO A 203 -1.46 -3.36 15.97
CA PRO A 203 -2.64 -3.93 15.34
C PRO A 203 -3.30 -2.87 14.45
N PHE A 204 -3.94 -3.32 13.36
CA PHE A 204 -4.64 -2.41 12.45
C PHE A 204 -5.76 -1.63 13.16
N PHE A 205 -6.49 -2.31 14.06
CA PHE A 205 -7.44 -1.69 14.96
C PHE A 205 -6.79 -1.52 16.32
N GLU A 206 -6.82 -0.30 16.87
CA GLU A 206 -6.51 -0.13 18.29
C GLU A 206 -7.48 -0.98 19.12
N SER A 207 -6.94 -1.71 20.09
CA SER A 207 -7.77 -2.40 21.08
C SER A 207 -8.43 -1.32 21.94
N GLN A 208 -9.68 -0.98 21.64
CA GLN A 208 -10.50 -0.17 22.54
C GLN A 208 -10.67 -0.98 23.84
N LEU A 209 -10.06 -0.47 24.91
CA LEU A 209 -10.29 -0.88 26.29
C LEU A 209 -11.51 -0.16 26.85
#